data_AF-A0A1F9PBS1-F1
#
_entry.id   AF-A0A1F9PBS1-F1
#
_cell.length_a   1.000
_cell.length_b   1.000
_cell.length_c   1.000
_cell.angle_alpha   90.00
_cell.angle_beta   90.00
_cell.angle_gamma   90.00
#
_symmetry.space_group_name_H-M   'P 1'
#
loop_
_entity.id
_entity.type
_entity.pdbx_description
1 polymer ?
#
loop_
_entity_poly.entity_id
_entity_poly.type
_entity_poly.pdbx_seq_one_letter_code
_entity_poly.pdbx_strand_id
1 'polypeptide(L)'
;MMDFKTLLLKHQALLAENKALKEENLALKARLGLAESPESRSSQEGVEQDASPSEPSFHLEARANPTAKIRLFMSLFKGRDDLYAKRWENKEGRSGYAPVCLNEWKPGFCGKPEVKCAFCEHRSYAALDEKVIEAHLRGNLVAGVYPLRQDEKCHFPAIDFDKDGWQQDVSARRLQK
;
A
#
# COMPACT_ATOMS: atom_id res chain seq x y z
N MET A 1 12.32 -36.74 -0.40
CA MET A 1 13.11 -35.95 -1.37
C MET A 1 12.50 -36.22 -2.74
N MET A 2 11.86 -35.24 -3.38
CA MET A 2 11.25 -35.46 -4.71
C MET A 2 12.37 -35.63 -5.75
N ASP A 3 12.30 -36.65 -6.60
CA ASP A 3 13.32 -36.86 -7.63
C ASP A 3 13.22 -35.81 -8.76
N PHE A 4 14.33 -35.58 -9.45
CA PHE A 4 14.45 -34.56 -10.49
C PHE A 4 13.46 -34.77 -11.65
N LYS A 5 13.15 -36.03 -11.98
CA LYS A 5 12.22 -36.39 -13.05
C LYS A 5 10.78 -35.97 -12.68
N THR A 6 10.38 -36.19 -11.44
CA THR A 6 9.10 -35.79 -10.88
C THR A 6 8.95 -34.27 -10.86
N LEU A 7 10.03 -33.56 -10.51
CA LEU A 7 10.03 -32.09 -10.53
C LEU A 7 9.89 -31.54 -11.96
N LEU A 8 10.60 -32.12 -12.92
CA LEU A 8 10.53 -31.71 -14.33
C LEU A 8 9.12 -31.91 -14.91
N LEU A 9 8.49 -33.05 -14.61
CA LEU A 9 7.11 -33.34 -15.04
C LEU A 9 6.11 -32.35 -14.45
N LYS A 10 6.24 -32.01 -13.16
CA LYS A 10 5.39 -30.99 -12.51
C LYS A 10 5.58 -29.62 -13.12
N HIS A 11 6.81 -29.22 -13.42
CA HIS A 11 7.09 -27.95 -14.07
C HIS A 11 6.45 -27.88 -15.47
N GLN A 12 6.55 -28.95 -16.26
CA GLN A 12 5.90 -29.01 -17.58
C GLN A 12 4.38 -28.94 -17.48
N ALA A 13 3.78 -29.65 -16.52
CA ALA A 13 2.34 -29.57 -16.26
C ALA A 13 1.90 -28.15 -15.87
N LEU A 14 2.65 -27.49 -14.98
CA LEU A 14 2.38 -26.11 -14.57
C LEU A 14 2.50 -25.11 -15.73
N LEU A 15 3.45 -25.30 -16.64
CA LEU A 15 3.57 -24.46 -17.83
C LEU A 15 2.39 -24.64 -18.78
N ALA A 16 1.92 -25.88 -18.97
CA ALA A 16 0.76 -26.18 -19.80
C ALA A 16 -0.52 -25.57 -19.21
N GLU A 17 -0.72 -25.70 -17.91
CA GLU A 17 -1.85 -25.10 -17.19
C GLU A 17 -1.80 -23.56 -17.24
N ASN A 18 -0.63 -22.96 -17.01
CA ASN A 18 -0.45 -21.51 -17.14
C ASN A 18 -0.80 -21.01 -18.53
N LYS A 19 -0.43 -21.77 -19.58
CA LYS A 19 -0.78 -21.43 -20.96
C LYS A 19 -2.29 -21.44 -21.17
N ALA A 20 -2.96 -22.50 -20.74
CA ALA A 20 -4.42 -22.63 -20.86
C ALA A 20 -5.16 -21.51 -20.09
N LEU A 21 -4.76 -21.23 -18.86
CA LEU A 21 -5.35 -20.16 -18.04
C LEU A 21 -5.16 -18.77 -18.64
N LYS A 22 -4.03 -18.53 -19.32
CA LYS A 22 -3.78 -17.27 -20.04
C LYS A 22 -4.69 -17.11 -21.26
N GLU A 23 -4.89 -18.18 -22.02
CA GLU A 23 -5.79 -18.20 -23.17
C GLU A 23 -7.24 -17.98 -22.73
N GLU A 24 -7.68 -18.63 -21.64
CA GLU A 24 -9.01 -18.42 -21.07
C GLU A 24 -9.20 -17.00 -20.54
N ASN A 25 -8.22 -16.45 -19.82
CA ASN A 25 -8.24 -15.06 -19.37
C ASN A 25 -8.37 -14.09 -20.55
N LEU A 26 -7.67 -14.34 -21.65
CA LEU A 26 -7.77 -13.52 -22.85
C LEU A 26 -9.18 -13.56 -23.43
N ALA A 27 -9.79 -14.74 -23.53
CA ALA A 27 -11.15 -14.91 -24.00
C ALA A 27 -12.18 -14.24 -23.08
N LEU A 28 -12.02 -14.35 -21.77
CA LEU A 28 -12.89 -13.70 -20.78
C LEU A 28 -12.76 -12.17 -20.82
N LYS A 29 -11.53 -11.64 -20.91
CA LYS A 29 -11.28 -10.20 -21.07
C LYS A 29 -11.92 -9.65 -22.33
N ALA A 30 -11.85 -10.38 -23.45
CA ALA A 30 -12.52 -10.00 -24.70
C ALA A 30 -14.05 -9.96 -24.53
N ARG A 31 -14.65 -10.96 -23.88
CA ARG A 31 -16.11 -11.00 -23.61
C ARG A 31 -16.58 -9.86 -22.71
N LEU A 32 -15.73 -9.39 -21.80
CA LEU A 32 -16.04 -8.31 -20.86
C LEU A 32 -15.69 -6.91 -21.39
N GLY A 33 -15.19 -6.79 -22.63
CA GLY A 33 -14.78 -5.50 -23.20
C GLY A 33 -13.52 -4.90 -22.56
N LEU A 34 -12.71 -5.71 -21.88
CA LEU A 34 -11.47 -5.33 -21.19
C LEU A 34 -10.21 -5.68 -22.02
N ALA A 35 -10.34 -5.78 -23.34
CA ALA A 35 -9.22 -6.09 -24.22
C ALA A 35 -8.28 -4.87 -24.33
N GLU A 36 -7.13 -4.92 -23.66
CA GLU A 36 -6.05 -3.97 -23.89
C GLU A 36 -5.40 -4.25 -25.25
N SER A 37 -5.19 -3.18 -26.04
CA SER A 37 -4.50 -3.22 -27.34
C SER A 37 -3.03 -3.66 -27.15
N PRO A 38 -2.41 -4.40 -28.10
CA PRO A 38 -1.04 -4.91 -27.95
C PRO A 38 0.08 -3.84 -27.96
N GLU A 39 -0.24 -2.55 -28.05
CA GLU A 39 0.73 -1.48 -28.32
C GLU A 39 1.32 -0.76 -27.09
N SER A 40 1.44 -1.41 -25.94
CA SER A 40 2.23 -0.83 -24.86
C SER A 40 3.19 -1.84 -24.23
N ARG A 41 3.98 -2.52 -25.08
CA ARG A 41 5.24 -3.18 -24.71
C ARG A 41 6.04 -3.56 -25.96
N SER A 42 6.81 -2.61 -26.49
CA SER A 42 8.25 -2.80 -26.81
C SER A 42 8.84 -1.53 -27.46
N SER A 43 9.93 -1.04 -26.87
CA SER A 43 11.04 -0.32 -27.52
C SER A 43 10.76 1.02 -28.23
N GLN A 44 10.96 2.12 -27.50
CA GLN A 44 11.67 3.27 -28.06
C GLN A 44 12.98 3.46 -27.29
N GLU A 45 14.05 2.88 -27.82
CA GLU A 45 15.36 3.51 -27.77
C GLU A 45 15.28 4.75 -28.68
N GLY A 46 14.89 5.87 -28.07
CA GLY A 46 14.92 7.20 -28.65
C GLY A 46 15.71 8.08 -27.70
N VAL A 47 16.92 8.43 -28.12
CA VAL A 47 17.72 9.48 -27.51
C VAL A 47 16.96 10.79 -27.69
N GLU A 48 16.30 11.26 -26.63
CA GLU A 48 15.90 12.65 -26.51
C GLU A 48 16.61 13.25 -25.30
N GLN A 49 17.36 14.29 -25.60
CA GLN A 49 18.17 15.07 -24.68
C GLN A 49 17.27 15.90 -23.75
N ASP A 50 17.66 15.87 -22.48
CA ASP A 50 17.58 16.98 -21.54
C ASP A 50 16.20 17.56 -21.21
N ALA A 51 15.46 16.82 -20.38
CA ALA A 51 14.78 17.44 -19.25
C ALA A 51 15.23 16.70 -18.00
N SER A 52 16.21 17.29 -17.31
CA SER A 52 16.62 16.93 -15.96
C SER A 52 15.38 16.54 -15.13
N PRO A 53 15.37 15.40 -14.41
CA PRO A 53 14.36 15.19 -13.40
C PRO A 53 14.54 16.35 -12.44
N SER A 54 13.62 17.32 -12.48
CA SER A 54 13.56 18.32 -11.43
C SER A 54 13.25 17.51 -10.18
N GLU A 55 14.29 17.17 -9.44
CA GLU A 55 14.24 16.71 -8.07
C GLU A 55 13.09 17.46 -7.42
N PRO A 56 12.09 16.79 -6.83
CA PRO A 56 11.07 17.50 -6.10
C PRO A 56 11.79 18.24 -4.97
N SER A 57 12.02 19.53 -5.22
CA SER A 57 12.59 20.48 -4.29
C SER A 57 11.54 20.66 -3.21
N PHE A 58 11.58 19.79 -2.19
CA PHE A 58 10.79 19.92 -0.98
C PHE A 58 11.42 20.99 -0.07
N HIS A 59 11.67 22.18 -0.62
CA HIS A 59 12.11 23.33 0.15
C HIS A 59 10.90 23.94 0.85
N LEU A 60 10.56 23.37 2.01
CA LEU A 60 9.64 24.01 2.91
C LEU A 60 10.41 24.99 3.79
N GLU A 61 10.18 26.28 3.61
CA GLU A 61 10.73 27.29 4.53
C GLU A 61 10.28 26.99 5.96
N ALA A 62 11.15 27.22 6.95
CA ALA A 62 10.83 26.99 8.36
C ALA A 62 9.53 27.70 8.80
N ARG A 63 9.17 28.79 8.09
CA ARG A 63 7.97 29.62 8.28
C ARG A 63 6.74 29.19 7.47
N ALA A 64 6.78 28.07 6.76
CA ALA A 64 5.63 27.62 6.00
C ALA A 64 4.38 27.46 6.89
N ASN A 65 3.25 27.93 6.39
CA ASN A 65 1.94 27.82 7.04
C ASN A 65 1.65 26.35 7.40
N PRO A 66 1.08 26.04 8.59
CA PRO A 66 0.63 24.71 8.98
C PRO A 66 -0.02 23.87 7.86
N THR A 67 -0.89 24.44 7.03
CA THR A 67 -1.52 23.73 5.90
C THR A 67 -0.50 23.22 4.89
N ALA A 68 0.55 24.01 4.59
CA ALA A 68 1.61 23.58 3.68
C ALA A 68 2.45 22.44 4.27
N LYS A 69 2.69 22.45 5.59
CA LYS A 69 3.36 21.34 6.30
C LYS A 69 2.54 20.05 6.24
N ILE A 70 1.22 20.15 6.44
CA ILE A 70 0.28 19.02 6.34
C ILE A 70 0.29 18.44 4.94
N ARG A 71 0.15 19.28 3.91
CA ARG A 71 0.16 18.83 2.50
C ARG A 71 1.48 18.22 2.09
N LEU A 72 2.60 18.77 2.54
CA LEU A 72 3.91 18.18 2.33
C LEU A 72 3.97 16.76 2.94
N PHE A 73 3.58 16.62 4.21
CA PHE A 73 3.55 15.32 4.88
C PHE A 73 2.71 14.30 4.10
N MET A 74 1.50 14.69 3.69
CA MET A 74 0.60 13.83 2.89
C MET A 74 1.18 13.47 1.52
N SER A 75 1.96 14.36 0.90
CA SER A 75 2.62 14.08 -0.38
C SER A 75 3.76 13.07 -0.26
N LEU A 76 4.48 13.06 0.87
CA LEU A 76 5.60 12.16 1.13
C LEU A 76 5.11 10.77 1.59
N PHE A 77 4.15 10.74 2.50
CA PHE A 77 3.61 9.50 3.09
C PHE A 77 2.29 9.09 2.46
N LYS A 78 2.30 8.98 1.12
CA LYS A 78 1.10 8.71 0.33
C LYS A 78 0.75 7.22 0.30
N GLY A 79 -0.45 6.88 0.75
CA GLY A 79 -1.02 5.54 0.66
C GLY A 79 -2.47 5.61 0.18
N ARG A 80 -3.34 4.81 0.80
CA ARG A 80 -4.79 4.97 0.70
C ARG A 80 -5.25 6.22 1.46
N ASP A 81 -6.15 6.98 0.84
CA ASP A 81 -6.81 8.16 1.41
C ASP A 81 -8.24 7.86 1.89
N ASP A 82 -8.83 6.76 1.44
CA ASP A 82 -10.18 6.31 1.80
C ASP A 82 -10.28 5.68 3.20
N LEU A 83 -9.15 5.42 3.86
CA LEU A 83 -9.09 4.95 5.25
C LEU A 83 -7.76 5.26 5.93
N TYR A 84 -7.76 5.25 7.26
CA TYR A 84 -6.55 5.21 8.08
C TYR A 84 -6.71 4.29 9.29
N ALA A 85 -5.59 3.85 9.85
CA ALA A 85 -5.55 3.12 11.10
C ALA A 85 -5.31 4.08 12.27
N LYS A 86 -5.95 3.86 13.41
CA LYS A 86 -5.66 4.58 14.66
C LYS A 86 -4.94 3.64 15.62
N ARG A 87 -3.85 4.12 16.25
CA ARG A 87 -3.25 3.42 17.38
C ARG A 87 -4.21 3.42 18.56
N TRP A 88 -4.45 2.26 19.13
CA TRP A 88 -5.15 2.11 20.40
C TRP A 88 -4.19 1.52 21.43
N GLU A 89 -4.49 1.80 22.69
CA GLU A 89 -3.81 1.22 23.85
C GLU A 89 -4.86 0.99 24.93
N ASN A 90 -4.82 -0.17 25.56
CA ASN A 90 -5.76 -0.53 26.61
C ASN A 90 -5.13 -0.36 28.01
N LYS A 91 -5.94 -0.53 29.05
CA LYS A 91 -5.49 -0.35 30.45
C LYS A 91 -4.43 -1.37 30.87
N GLU A 92 -4.35 -2.52 30.19
CA GLU A 92 -3.32 -3.54 30.42
C GLU A 92 -2.02 -3.28 29.65
N GLY A 93 -1.89 -2.12 28.97
CA GLY A 93 -0.70 -1.75 28.21
C GLY A 93 -0.57 -2.44 26.85
N ARG A 94 -1.57 -3.24 26.43
CA ARG A 94 -1.60 -3.78 25.06
C ARG A 94 -1.93 -2.64 24.11
N SER A 95 -1.22 -2.59 23.00
CA SER A 95 -1.45 -1.61 21.95
C SER A 95 -1.49 -2.26 20.57
N GLY A 96 -2.06 -1.53 19.61
CA GLY A 96 -2.12 -1.97 18.23
C GLY A 96 -2.73 -0.91 17.34
N TYR A 97 -2.92 -1.25 16.08
CA TYR A 97 -3.55 -0.40 15.08
C TYR A 97 -4.83 -1.05 14.57
N ALA A 98 -5.87 -0.25 14.38
CA ALA A 98 -7.13 -0.72 13.81
C ALA A 98 -7.70 0.35 12.85
N PRO A 99 -8.37 -0.04 11.77
CA PRO A 99 -8.99 0.93 10.87
C PRO A 99 -10.09 1.70 11.59
N VAL A 100 -10.15 3.01 11.38
CA VAL A 100 -11.20 3.85 11.97
C VAL A 100 -12.49 3.65 11.19
N CYS A 101 -13.54 3.20 11.88
CA CYS A 101 -14.86 2.98 11.31
C CYS A 101 -15.84 3.98 11.92
N LEU A 102 -16.50 4.77 11.08
CA LEU A 102 -17.55 5.73 11.45
C LEU A 102 -18.79 5.05 12.03
N ASN A 103 -18.96 3.75 11.78
CA ASN A 103 -20.04 2.94 12.33
C ASN A 103 -19.62 2.14 13.57
N GLU A 104 -18.38 2.27 14.04
CA GLU A 104 -17.91 1.49 15.19
C GLU A 104 -18.85 1.68 16.39
N TRP A 105 -19.21 0.56 17.03
CA TRP A 105 -20.12 0.52 18.18
C TRP A 105 -21.54 1.03 17.93
N LYS A 106 -21.94 1.33 16.68
CA LYS A 106 -23.34 1.65 16.37
C LYS A 106 -24.19 0.37 16.35
N PRO A 107 -25.19 0.24 17.25
CA PRO A 107 -26.07 -0.93 17.28
C PRO A 107 -26.79 -1.12 15.95
N GLY A 108 -26.93 -2.37 15.50
CA GLY A 108 -27.58 -2.72 14.23
C GLY A 108 -26.73 -2.46 12.98
N PHE A 109 -25.57 -1.79 13.08
CA PHE A 109 -24.63 -1.61 11.98
C PHE A 109 -23.32 -2.36 12.23
N CYS A 110 -22.61 -2.03 13.31
CA CYS A 110 -21.33 -2.66 13.59
C CYS A 110 -21.53 -3.84 14.54
N GLY A 111 -21.10 -5.03 14.11
CA GLY A 111 -21.13 -6.26 14.92
C GLY A 111 -20.02 -6.34 15.97
N LYS A 112 -19.57 -5.20 16.53
CA LYS A 112 -18.63 -5.22 17.66
C LYS A 112 -19.39 -5.60 18.94
N PRO A 113 -18.80 -6.41 19.85
CA PRO A 113 -17.40 -6.86 19.85
C PRO A 113 -17.09 -8.11 19.02
N GLU A 114 -18.10 -8.83 18.52
CA GLU A 114 -17.95 -10.15 17.89
C GLU A 114 -17.15 -10.11 16.58
N VAL A 115 -17.31 -9.04 15.79
CA VAL A 115 -16.69 -8.84 14.48
C VAL A 115 -15.81 -7.59 14.51
N LYS A 116 -14.56 -7.73 14.05
CA LYS A 116 -13.66 -6.58 13.87
C LYS A 116 -14.14 -5.73 12.70
N CYS A 117 -13.98 -4.40 12.78
CA CYS A 117 -14.36 -3.48 11.71
C CYS A 117 -13.73 -3.82 10.34
N ALA A 118 -12.53 -4.42 10.34
CA ALA A 118 -11.87 -4.92 9.14
C ALA A 118 -12.69 -5.95 8.35
N PHE A 119 -13.54 -6.73 9.04
CA PHE A 119 -14.37 -7.80 8.49
C PHE A 119 -15.88 -7.49 8.58
N CYS A 120 -16.24 -6.28 9.02
CA CYS A 120 -17.64 -5.88 9.13
C CYS A 120 -18.24 -5.56 7.75
N GLU A 121 -19.44 -6.04 7.47
CA GLU A 121 -20.17 -5.76 6.22
C GLU A 121 -20.63 -4.30 6.15
N HIS A 122 -21.11 -3.74 7.26
CA HIS A 122 -21.54 -2.33 7.35
C HIS A 122 -20.40 -1.38 7.75
N ARG A 123 -19.15 -1.77 7.48
CA ARG A 123 -17.99 -0.90 7.72
C ARG A 123 -18.12 0.39 6.91
N SER A 124 -17.80 1.51 7.55
CA SER A 124 -17.72 2.82 6.90
C SER A 124 -16.42 3.45 7.36
N TYR A 125 -15.35 3.34 6.57
CA TYR A 125 -14.05 3.85 6.99
C TYR A 125 -13.99 5.38 6.97
N ALA A 126 -13.29 5.95 7.93
CA ALA A 126 -12.99 7.38 7.95
C ALA A 126 -11.77 7.65 7.05
N ALA A 127 -11.88 8.63 6.15
CA ALA A 127 -10.81 9.02 5.25
C ALA A 127 -9.59 9.60 6.00
N LEU A 128 -8.41 9.47 5.40
CA LEU A 128 -7.17 10.11 5.86
C LEU A 128 -7.10 11.54 5.28
N ASP A 129 -7.69 12.51 5.98
CA ASP A 129 -7.74 13.91 5.54
C ASP A 129 -6.74 14.83 6.25
N GLU A 130 -6.70 16.11 5.84
CA GLU A 130 -5.81 17.12 6.45
C GLU A 130 -6.03 17.26 7.96
N LYS A 131 -7.26 17.06 8.47
CA LYS A 131 -7.58 17.18 9.90
C LYS A 131 -7.02 16.00 10.69
N VAL A 132 -7.12 14.79 10.14
CA VAL A 132 -6.53 13.59 10.75
C VAL A 132 -5.01 13.73 10.82
N ILE A 133 -4.38 14.21 9.74
CA ILE A 133 -2.94 14.45 9.71
C ILE A 133 -2.53 15.57 10.66
N GLU A 134 -3.29 16.66 10.74
CA GLU A 134 -3.03 17.71 11.75
C GLU A 134 -3.07 17.13 13.17
N ALA A 135 -4.12 16.36 13.50
CA ALA A 135 -4.24 15.73 14.80
C ALA A 135 -3.08 14.75 15.08
N HIS A 136 -2.61 14.04 14.06
CA HIS A 136 -1.44 13.18 14.15
C HIS A 136 -0.15 13.96 14.47
N LEU A 137 0.12 15.02 13.69
CA LEU A 137 1.32 15.85 13.85
C LEU A 137 1.33 16.63 15.17
N ARG A 138 0.17 16.92 15.74
CA ARG A 138 0.02 17.52 17.08
C ARG A 138 0.13 16.51 18.23
N GLY A 139 0.18 15.21 17.94
CA GLY A 139 0.23 14.15 18.94
C GLY A 139 -1.12 13.82 19.60
N ASN A 140 -2.23 14.33 19.06
CA ASN A 140 -3.58 14.05 19.59
C ASN A 140 -4.05 12.62 19.24
N LEU A 141 -3.48 12.03 18.19
CA LEU A 141 -3.66 10.63 17.81
C LEU A 141 -2.41 10.12 17.10
N VAL A 142 -2.32 8.81 16.91
CA VAL A 142 -1.33 8.21 16.00
C VAL A 142 -2.09 7.57 14.84
N ALA A 143 -1.94 8.14 13.65
CA ALA A 143 -2.54 7.64 12.43
C ALA A 143 -1.54 6.77 11.67
N GLY A 144 -1.95 5.57 11.29
CA GLY A 144 -1.23 4.68 10.39
C GLY A 144 -1.77 4.79 8.98
N VAL A 145 -0.85 4.84 8.01
CA VAL A 145 -1.14 4.83 6.57
C VAL A 145 -1.22 3.38 6.09
N TYR A 146 -2.15 3.08 5.19
CA TYR A 146 -2.16 1.83 4.42
C TYR A 146 -1.38 2.05 3.11
N PRO A 147 -0.14 1.53 2.96
CA PRO A 147 0.73 1.89 1.83
C PRO A 147 0.28 1.30 0.50
N LEU A 148 -0.35 0.12 0.55
CA LEU A 148 -0.89 -0.57 -0.62
C LEU A 148 -2.23 0.04 -1.03
N ARG A 149 -2.25 0.66 -2.21
CA ARG A 149 -3.44 1.26 -2.81
C ARG A 149 -4.33 0.22 -3.46
N GLN A 150 -5.56 0.62 -3.80
CA GLN A 150 -6.55 -0.25 -4.44
C GLN A 150 -6.11 -0.74 -5.83
N ASP A 151 -5.20 -0.03 -6.49
CA ASP A 151 -4.59 -0.41 -7.78
C ASP A 151 -3.33 -1.29 -7.59
N GLU A 152 -3.15 -1.88 -6.41
CA GLU A 152 -2.03 -2.77 -6.03
C GLU A 152 -0.65 -2.11 -6.14
N LYS A 153 -0.60 -0.78 -6.12
CA LYS A 153 0.65 0.01 -6.14
C LYS A 153 0.94 0.62 -4.77
N CYS A 154 2.22 0.90 -4.52
CA CYS A 154 2.71 1.63 -3.35
C CYS A 154 3.50 2.86 -3.81
N HIS A 155 3.43 3.97 -3.08
CA HIS A 155 4.27 5.15 -3.34
C HIS A 155 5.64 5.07 -2.66
N PHE A 156 5.73 4.31 -1.56
CA PHE A 156 6.97 4.12 -0.84
C PHE A 156 7.08 2.67 -0.37
N PRO A 157 8.30 2.08 -0.39
CA PRO A 157 8.55 0.82 0.29
C PRO A 157 8.63 1.05 1.80
N ALA A 158 8.13 0.08 2.56
CA ALA A 158 8.39 -0.02 3.99
C ALA A 158 9.19 -1.31 4.23
N ILE A 159 10.33 -1.18 4.89
CA ILE A 159 11.19 -2.31 5.28
C ILE A 159 11.36 -2.22 6.78
N ASP A 160 10.88 -3.25 7.48
CA ASP A 160 11.08 -3.38 8.92
C ASP A 160 12.38 -4.14 9.18
N PHE A 161 13.24 -3.56 10.00
CA PHE A 161 14.49 -4.18 10.42
C PHE A 161 14.37 -4.43 11.92
N ASP A 162 14.15 -5.68 12.29
CA ASP A 162 13.94 -6.11 13.67
C ASP A 162 15.05 -7.04 14.16
N LYS A 163 15.07 -7.27 15.47
CA LYS A 163 15.95 -8.24 16.17
C LYS A 163 17.46 -7.93 16.07
N ASP A 164 18.25 -8.85 16.58
CA ASP A 164 19.70 -8.80 16.51
C ASP A 164 20.16 -8.85 15.05
N GLY A 165 21.16 -8.03 14.70
CA GLY A 165 21.68 -7.97 13.33
C GLY A 165 21.10 -6.86 12.45
N TRP A 166 20.09 -6.12 12.93
CA TRP A 166 19.40 -5.10 12.13
C TRP A 166 20.34 -4.01 11.60
N GLN A 167 21.42 -3.68 12.32
CA GLN A 167 22.41 -2.70 11.86
C GLN A 167 23.15 -3.19 10.60
N GLN A 168 23.50 -4.47 10.55
CA GLN A 168 24.11 -5.08 9.37
C GLN A 168 23.11 -5.07 8.21
N ASP A 169 21.85 -5.43 8.46
CA ASP A 169 20.79 -5.48 7.44
C ASP A 169 20.52 -4.10 6.82
N VAL A 170 20.48 -3.04 7.64
CA VAL A 170 20.37 -1.65 7.17
C VAL A 170 21.59 -1.27 6.32
N SER A 171 22.80 -1.66 6.73
CA SER A 171 24.02 -1.33 5.98
C SER A 171 24.10 -2.00 4.61
N ALA A 172 23.55 -3.20 4.48
CA ALA A 172 23.48 -3.95 3.22
C ALA A 172 22.50 -3.34 2.20
N ARG A 173 21.55 -2.53 2.68
CA ARG A 173 20.55 -1.83 1.85
C ARG A 173 20.78 -0.33 1.86
N ARG A 174 21.95 0.10 1.38
CA ARG A 174 22.04 1.44 0.77
C ARG A 174 21.26 1.39 -0.54
N LEU A 175 20.02 1.87 -0.51
CA LEU A 175 19.34 2.32 -1.71
C LEU A 175 20.24 3.40 -2.31
N GLN A 176 21.04 3.02 -3.31
CA GLN A 176 21.74 3.98 -4.14
C GLN A 176 20.63 4.84 -4.76
N LYS A 177 20.63 6.12 -4.38
CA LYS A 177 19.81 7.12 -5.03
C LYS A 177 20.31 7.30 -6.46
#